data_AF-A0A9C7UXH9-F1
#
_entry.id   AF-A0A9C7UXH9-F1
#
_cell.length_a   1.000
_cell.length_b   1.000
_cell.length_c   1.000
_cell.angle_alpha   90.00
_cell.angle_beta   90.00
_cell.angle_gamma   90.00
#
_symmetry.space_group_name_H-M   'P 1'
#
loop_
_entity.id
_entity.type
_entity.pdbx_description
1 polymer ?
#
loop_
_entity_poly.entity_id
_entity_poly.type
_entity_poly.pdbx_seq_one_letter_code
_entity_poly.pdbx_strand_id
1 'polypeptide(L)' 'MDIEGDTLRDIVVSVVSVGFFIVAMFIVGSQFEAGGITGAGALEMVGVITLFVLVMTGVGFWLANQH' A
#
# COMPACT_ATOMS: atom_id res chain seq x y z
N MET A 1 19.93 12.40 18.21
CA MET A 1 19.24 12.46 16.90
C MET A 1 17.94 13.19 17.15
N ASP A 2 17.94 14.50 16.92
CA ASP A 2 16.71 15.28 16.87
C ASP A 2 16.15 15.00 15.48
N ILE A 3 15.13 14.16 15.38
CA ILE A 3 14.52 13.90 14.09
C ILE A 3 13.57 15.06 13.87
N GLU A 4 13.95 16.00 12.99
CA GLU A 4 13.05 17.03 12.47
C GLU A 4 11.67 16.39 12.20
N GLY A 5 10.61 16.99 12.75
CA GLY A 5 9.25 16.40 12.74
C GLY A 5 8.75 16.01 11.35
N ASP A 6 9.22 16.71 10.30
CA ASP A 6 8.92 16.40 8.91
C ASP A 6 9.56 15.08 8.45
N THR A 7 10.80 14.80 8.86
CA THR A 7 11.48 13.53 8.53
C THR A 7 10.80 12.34 9.20
N LEU A 8 10.34 12.51 10.44
CA LEU A 8 9.55 11.50 11.15
C LEU A 8 8.23 11.23 10.43
N ARG A 9 7.57 12.28 9.93
CA ARG A 9 6.28 12.17 9.24
C ARG A 9 6.41 11.40 7.93
N ASP A 10 7.44 11.68 7.14
CA ASP A 10 7.70 10.96 5.88
C ASP A 10 7.94 9.47 6.11
N ILE A 11 8.74 9.13 7.13
CA ILE A 11 9.01 7.74 7.49
C ILE A 11 7.70 7.05 7.92
N VAL A 12 6.91 7.68 8.79
CA VAL A 12 5.65 7.11 9.28
C VAL A 12 4.67 6.89 8.13
N VAL A 13 4.53 7.85 7.23
CA VAL A 13 3.64 7.75 6.06
C VAL A 13 4.06 6.61 5.14
N SER A 14 5.37 6.46 4.88
CA SER A 14 5.91 5.37 4.08
C SER A 14 5.64 4.01 4.72
N VAL A 15 5.94 3.85 6.01
CA VAL A 15 5.73 2.60 6.76
C VAL A 15 4.25 2.22 6.80
N VAL A 16 3.36 3.19 7.07
CA VAL A 16 1.91 2.95 7.10
C VAL A 16 1.41 2.52 5.72
N SER A 17 1.91 3.13 4.64
CA SER A 17 1.50 2.78 3.28
C SER A 17 1.90 1.35 2.91
N VAL A 18 3.11 0.93 3.28
CA VAL A 18 3.56 -0.46 3.08
C VAL A 18 2.75 -1.43 3.93
N GLY A 19 2.46 -1.09 5.19
CA GLY A 19 1.61 -1.90 6.06
C GLY A 19 0.20 -2.10 5.48
N PHE A 20 -0.39 -1.04 4.95
CA PHE A 20 -1.69 -1.10 4.27
C PHE A 20 -1.67 -2.06 3.06
N PHE A 21 -0.62 -2.03 2.25
CA PHE A 21 -0.48 -2.95 1.12
C PHE A 21 -0.42 -4.41 1.53
N ILE A 22 0.37 -4.73 2.55
CA ILE A 22 0.50 -6.09 3.08
C ILE A 22 -0.85 -6.60 3.58
N VAL A 23 -1.60 -5.78 4.30
CA VAL A 23 -2.94 -6.13 4.79
C VAL A 23 -3.92 -6.35 3.64
N ALA A 24 -3.93 -5.48 2.63
CA ALA A 24 -4.80 -5.63 1.47
C ALA A 24 -4.51 -6.93 0.69
N MET A 25 -3.23 -7.26 0.50
CA MET A 25 -2.80 -8.51 -0.13
C MET A 25 -3.20 -9.74 0.68
N PHE A 26 -3.11 -9.66 2.02
CA PHE A 26 -3.55 -10.75 2.90
C PHE A 26 -5.08 -10.97 2.83
N ILE A 27 -5.87 -9.89 2.80
CA ILE A 27 -7.33 -9.96 2.66
C ILE A 27 -7.70 -10.63 1.33
N VAL A 28 -7.11 -10.20 0.21
CA VAL A 28 -7.41 -10.82 -1.09
C VAL A 28 -6.90 -12.25 -1.14
N GLY A 29 -5.67 -12.50 -0.67
CA GLY A 29 -5.09 -13.84 -0.59
C GLY A 29 -6.01 -14.82 0.15
N SER A 30 -6.48 -14.44 1.33
CA SER A 30 -7.34 -15.29 2.17
C SER A 30 -8.76 -15.50 1.61
N GLN A 31 -9.32 -14.55 0.86
CA GLN A 31 -10.65 -14.70 0.26
C GLN A 31 -10.67 -15.57 -1.01
N PHE A 32 -9.56 -15.59 -1.76
CA PHE A 32 -9.45 -16.34 -3.01
C PHE A 32 -8.63 -17.63 -2.89
N GLU A 33 -8.26 -18.02 -1.66
CA GLU A 33 -7.54 -19.25 -1.36
C GLU A 33 -8.46 -20.47 -1.51
N ALA A 34 -8.57 -21.00 -2.73
CA ALA A 34 -9.34 -22.21 -3.04
C ALA A 34 -8.41 -23.35 -3.52
N GLY A 35 -7.33 -23.61 -2.79
CA GLY A 35 -6.30 -24.59 -3.18
C GLY A 35 -5.31 -24.12 -4.26
N GLY A 36 -5.33 -22.81 -4.57
CA GLY A 36 -4.46 -22.12 -5.52
C GLY A 36 -5.03 -20.75 -5.91
N ILE A 37 -4.26 -19.94 -6.65
CA ILE A 37 -4.78 -18.69 -7.22
C ILE A 37 -5.75 -19.06 -8.35
N THR A 38 -7.04 -18.87 -8.10
CA THR A 38 -8.06 -18.94 -9.15
C THR A 38 -7.86 -17.78 -10.13
N GLY A 39 -8.34 -17.92 -11.38
CA GLY A 39 -8.21 -16.85 -12.38
C GLY A 39 -8.85 -15.51 -11.93
N ALA A 40 -9.90 -15.58 -11.10
CA ALA A 40 -10.49 -14.40 -10.47
C ALA A 40 -9.55 -13.79 -9.40
N GLY A 41 -8.97 -14.63 -8.53
CA GLY A 41 -8.00 -14.17 -7.53
C GLY A 41 -6.77 -13.48 -8.14
N ALA A 42 -6.30 -13.92 -9.31
CA ALA A 42 -5.20 -13.27 -10.02
C ALA A 42 -5.55 -11.83 -10.44
N LEU A 43 -6.77 -11.62 -10.96
CA LEU A 43 -7.27 -10.32 -11.39
C LEU A 43 -7.42 -9.35 -10.20
N GLU A 44 -7.95 -9.84 -9.08
CA GLU A 44 -8.10 -9.05 -7.85
C GLU A 44 -6.73 -8.65 -7.26
N MET A 45 -5.73 -9.53 -7.33
CA MET A 45 -4.36 -9.21 -6.91
C MET A 45 -3.74 -8.10 -7.77
N VAL A 46 -3.96 -8.12 -9.09
CA VAL A 46 -3.57 -7.01 -9.98
C VAL A 46 -4.31 -5.72 -9.61
N GLY A 47 -5.59 -5.82 -9.23
CA GLY A 47 -6.38 -4.70 -8.73
C GLY A 47 -5.79 -4.09 -7.47
N VAL A 48 -5.41 -4.91 -6.49
CA VAL A 48 -4.75 -4.45 -5.23
C VAL A 48 -3.42 -3.77 -5.52
N ILE A 49 -2.58 -4.35 -6.39
CA ILE A 49 -1.30 -3.74 -6.78
C ILE A 49 -1.54 -2.38 -7.44
N THR A 50 -2.50 -2.32 -8.37
CA THR A 50 -2.84 -1.06 -9.05
C THR A 50 -3.33 0.00 -8.06
N LEU A 51 -4.23 -0.39 -7.15
CA LEU A 51 -4.72 0.49 -6.09
C LEU A 51 -3.59 0.98 -5.19
N PHE A 52 -2.64 0.11 -4.84
CA PHE A 52 -1.47 0.49 -4.05
C PHE A 52 -0.60 1.52 -4.76
N VAL A 53 -0.34 1.34 -6.06
CA VAL A 53 0.42 2.32 -6.86
C VAL A 53 -0.31 3.67 -6.88
N LEU A 54 -1.64 3.68 -7.02
CA LEU A 54 -2.44 4.92 -6.97
C LEU A 54 -2.36 5.59 -5.61
N VAL A 55 -2.45 4.82 -4.52
CA VAL A 55 -2.30 5.34 -3.14
C VAL A 55 -0.92 5.97 -2.98
N MET A 56 0.16 5.28 -3.37
CA MET A 56 1.52 5.81 -3.27
C MET A 56 1.73 7.05 -4.14
N THR A 57 1.09 7.09 -5.31
CA THR A 57 1.13 8.27 -6.19
C THR A 57 0.43 9.45 -5.51
N GLY A 58 -0.75 9.24 -4.92
CA GLY A 58 -1.47 10.28 -4.18
C GLY A 58 -0.73 10.76 -2.94
N VAL A 59 -0.15 9.84 -2.17
CA VAL A 59 0.70 10.13 -1.01
C VAL A 59 1.92 10.96 -1.42
N GLY A 60 2.62 10.56 -2.49
CA GLY A 60 3.77 11.30 -3.01
C GLY A 60 3.37 12.72 -3.47
N PHE A 61 2.23 12.86 -4.13
CA PHE A 61 1.72 14.17 -4.55
C PHE A 61 1.34 15.07 -3.35
N TRP A 62 0.75 14.48 -2.31
CA TRP A 62 0.37 15.19 -1.08
C TRP A 62 1.56 15.62 -0.24
N LEU A 63 2.61 14.81 -0.17
CA LEU A 63 3.89 15.18 0.44
C LEU A 63 4.57 16.28 -0.38
N ALA A 64 4.61 16.15 -1.71
CA ALA A 64 5.19 17.18 -2.59
C ALA A 64 4.48 18.54 -2.48
N ASN A 65 3.17 18.56 -2.20
CA ASN A 65 2.41 19.79 -2.01
C ASN A 65 2.49 20.35 -0.56
N GLN A 66 3.09 19.64 0.39
CA GLN A 66 3.33 20.13 1.74
C GLN A 66 4.67 20.86 1.90
N HIS A 67 5.52 20.84 0.87
CA HIS A 67 6.75 21.61 0.77
C HIS A 67 6.52 22.99 0.15
#